data_AF-A0A421K0T3-F1
#
_entry.id   AF-A0A421K0T3-F1
#
_cell.length_a   1.000
_cell.length_b   1.000
_cell.length_c   1.000
_cell.angle_alpha   90.00
_cell.angle_beta   90.00
_cell.angle_gamma   90.00
#
_symmetry.space_group_name_H-M   'P 1'
#
loop_
_entity.id
_entity.type
_entity.pdbx_description
1 polymer ?
#
loop_
_entity_poly.entity_id
_entity_poly.type
_entity_poly.pdbx_seq_one_letter_code
_entity_poly.pdbx_strand_id
1 'polypeptide(L)'
;MIDEKQFLSDLNEAIDSNKLTLPTLPEVALKVRDAVEQEMSSANEIADIIASDAALSARLLQVANSPLYRGRVPIDNLQMAVARLGVRLVRSLVISLIMQQIFQATNDLLDAKFHQIWEESVQIAAISRVLSYNLDHLDKEQAMLAGLIHNIGALPVLAMAETRDELVQDAAELDRVIDILSPQIGQRILEMWDFPESLITVPANFLNLQYESDGDGDYSDIVLVARLQANLNHNTDFEMPDVPAMKKLGMEPEVNIIEIEGVAEDIQNIEVMFHN
;
A
#
# COMPACT_ATOMS: atom_id res chain seq x y z
N MET A 1 3.21 -1.07 -29.95
CA MET A 1 4.05 -0.52 -28.87
C MET A 1 3.71 0.96 -28.76
N ILE A 2 3.07 1.31 -27.66
CA ILE A 2 2.64 2.66 -27.34
C ILE A 2 3.88 3.50 -27.02
N ASP A 3 3.91 4.75 -27.51
CA ASP A 3 4.91 5.72 -27.10
C ASP A 3 4.60 6.17 -25.65
N GLU A 4 5.45 5.74 -24.72
CA GLU A 4 5.33 6.00 -23.28
C GLU A 4 5.37 7.49 -22.96
N LYS A 5 6.16 8.29 -23.69
CA LYS A 5 6.22 9.75 -23.48
C LYS A 5 4.92 10.41 -23.90
N GLN A 6 4.36 9.96 -25.02
CA GLN A 6 3.05 10.44 -25.47
C GLN A 6 1.96 10.02 -24.50
N PHE A 7 1.97 8.76 -24.03
CA PHE A 7 0.98 8.27 -23.06
C PHE A 7 1.04 9.02 -21.73
N LEU A 8 2.24 9.28 -21.22
CA LEU A 8 2.44 10.12 -20.02
C LEU A 8 1.99 11.56 -20.24
N SER A 9 2.25 12.14 -21.42
CA SER A 9 1.78 13.48 -21.77
C SER A 9 0.26 13.54 -21.81
N ASP A 10 -0.38 12.56 -22.47
CA ASP A 10 -1.83 12.43 -22.58
C ASP A 10 -2.47 12.24 -21.19
N LEU A 11 -1.83 11.45 -20.32
CA LEU A 11 -2.27 11.18 -18.96
C LEU A 11 -2.17 12.44 -18.09
N ASN A 12 -1.04 13.15 -18.13
CA ASN A 12 -0.90 14.42 -17.44
C ASN A 12 -1.88 15.47 -17.96
N GLU A 13 -2.08 15.57 -19.27
CA GLU A 13 -3.09 16.46 -19.84
C GLU A 13 -4.50 16.07 -19.38
N ALA A 14 -4.83 14.77 -19.34
CA ALA A 14 -6.12 14.30 -18.86
C ALA A 14 -6.35 14.62 -17.38
N ILE A 15 -5.30 14.50 -16.55
CA ILE A 15 -5.33 14.89 -15.13
C ILE A 15 -5.51 16.41 -15.00
N ASP A 16 -4.66 17.20 -15.68
CA ASP A 16 -4.65 18.67 -15.55
C ASP A 16 -5.92 19.31 -16.15
N SER A 17 -6.51 18.70 -17.17
CA SER A 17 -7.78 19.12 -17.78
C SER A 17 -9.02 18.51 -17.11
N ASN A 18 -8.84 17.78 -16.00
CA ASN A 18 -9.90 17.16 -15.21
C ASN A 18 -10.80 16.18 -16.02
N LYS A 19 -10.23 15.61 -17.10
CA LYS A 19 -10.85 14.52 -17.89
C LYS A 19 -10.60 13.15 -17.27
N LEU A 20 -9.48 13.00 -16.57
CA LEU A 20 -9.18 11.87 -15.71
C LEU A 20 -9.05 12.40 -14.30
N THR A 21 -10.01 12.05 -13.43
CA THR A 21 -9.98 12.49 -12.04
C THR A 21 -9.05 11.56 -11.27
N LEU A 22 -7.99 12.10 -10.68
CA LEU A 22 -7.21 11.37 -9.69
C LEU A 22 -8.12 10.93 -8.54
N PRO A 23 -7.85 9.77 -7.91
CA PRO A 23 -8.64 9.36 -6.76
C PRO A 23 -8.61 10.47 -5.70
N THR A 24 -9.77 10.77 -5.14
CA THR A 24 -9.89 11.74 -4.05
C THR A 24 -9.92 10.98 -2.73
N LEU A 25 -9.12 11.43 -1.77
CA LEU A 25 -9.15 10.87 -0.43
C LEU A 25 -10.48 11.26 0.25
N PRO A 26 -11.29 10.29 0.75
CA PRO A 26 -12.53 10.60 1.46
C PRO A 26 -12.29 11.53 2.66
N GLU A 27 -13.29 12.36 3.01
CA GLU A 27 -13.19 13.33 4.11
C GLU A 27 -12.81 12.65 5.45
N VAL A 28 -13.27 11.42 5.68
CA VAL A 28 -12.92 10.64 6.87
C VAL A 28 -11.44 10.27 6.88
N ALA A 29 -10.84 9.91 5.74
CA ALA A 29 -9.40 9.66 5.65
C ALA A 29 -8.60 10.93 5.90
N LEU A 30 -9.01 12.07 5.33
CA LEU A 30 -8.34 13.35 5.56
C LEU A 30 -8.35 13.70 7.06
N LYS A 31 -9.50 13.55 7.73
CA LYS A 31 -9.60 13.79 9.19
C LYS A 31 -8.73 12.85 10.01
N VAL A 32 -8.66 11.57 9.63
CA VAL A 32 -7.79 10.60 10.31
C VAL A 32 -6.32 10.91 10.07
N ARG A 33 -5.95 11.29 8.84
CA ARG A 33 -4.61 11.75 8.46
C ARG A 33 -4.21 13.00 9.24
N ASP A 34 -5.06 14.02 9.30
CA ASP A 34 -4.77 15.27 10.03
C ASP A 34 -4.64 15.01 11.54
N ALA A 35 -5.47 14.09 12.07
CA ALA A 35 -5.33 13.61 13.42
C ALA A 35 -4.05 12.78 13.63
N VAL A 36 -3.35 12.32 12.58
CA VAL A 36 -2.03 11.66 12.68
C VAL A 36 -0.93 12.66 12.98
N GLU A 37 -0.88 13.75 12.21
CA GLU A 37 0.16 14.78 12.32
C GLU A 37 0.10 15.52 13.66
N GLN A 38 -1.09 15.61 14.23
CA GLN A 38 -1.26 16.10 15.59
C GLN A 38 -0.92 14.96 16.56
N GLU A 39 0.31 14.93 17.08
CA GLU A 39 0.80 13.97 18.08
C GLU A 39 -0.03 13.94 19.40
N MET A 40 -1.09 14.74 19.52
CA MET A 40 -1.95 14.85 20.69
C MET A 40 -3.40 14.37 20.50
N SER A 41 -3.78 13.80 19.34
CA SER A 41 -5.17 13.33 19.18
C SER A 41 -5.48 12.15 20.10
N SER A 42 -6.57 12.27 20.84
CA SER A 42 -7.02 11.25 21.79
C SER A 42 -7.67 10.06 21.09
N ALA A 43 -7.68 8.90 21.75
CA ALA A 43 -8.38 7.71 21.26
C ALA A 43 -9.88 7.96 20.98
N ASN A 44 -10.50 8.88 21.73
CA ASN A 44 -11.89 9.25 21.56
C ASN A 44 -12.13 10.06 20.27
N GLU A 45 -11.26 11.03 19.98
CA GLU A 45 -11.38 11.84 18.76
C GLU A 45 -11.27 10.97 17.50
N ILE A 46 -10.34 10.02 17.50
CA ILE A 46 -10.19 9.07 16.38
C ILE A 46 -11.40 8.15 16.28
N ALA A 47 -11.90 7.62 17.40
CA ALA A 47 -13.10 6.81 17.42
C ALA A 47 -14.32 7.59 16.86
N ASP A 48 -14.47 8.87 17.21
CA ASP A 48 -15.57 9.72 16.77
C ASP A 48 -15.49 10.04 15.27
N ILE A 49 -14.28 10.28 14.74
CA ILE A 49 -14.06 10.45 13.30
C ILE A 49 -14.47 9.18 12.55
N ILE A 50 -14.02 8.01 13.00
CA ILE A 50 -14.30 6.72 12.35
C ILE A 50 -15.78 6.34 12.48
N ALA A 51 -16.43 6.66 13.60
CA ALA A 51 -17.85 6.38 13.85
C ALA A 51 -18.79 7.04 12.82
N SER A 52 -18.33 8.07 12.12
CA SER A 52 -19.08 8.70 11.03
C SER A 52 -19.22 7.83 9.77
N ASP A 53 -18.39 6.79 9.63
CA ASP A 53 -18.42 5.82 8.55
C ASP A 53 -18.67 4.41 9.09
N ALA A 54 -19.84 3.85 8.77
CA ALA A 54 -20.26 2.54 9.25
C ALA A 54 -19.41 1.39 8.71
N ALA A 55 -18.90 1.50 7.48
CA ALA A 55 -18.07 0.46 6.86
C ALA A 55 -16.68 0.43 7.52
N LEU A 56 -16.05 1.59 7.69
CA LEU A 56 -14.77 1.71 8.40
C LEU A 56 -14.89 1.29 9.86
N SER A 57 -16.00 1.65 10.51
CA SER A 57 -16.29 1.23 11.89
C SER A 57 -16.36 -0.28 12.03
N ALA A 58 -17.16 -0.94 11.17
CA ALA A 58 -17.28 -2.39 11.17
C ALA A 58 -15.94 -3.07 10.87
N ARG A 59 -15.18 -2.52 9.92
CA ARG A 59 -13.89 -3.08 9.51
C ARG A 59 -12.82 -2.93 10.59
N LEU A 60 -12.77 -1.79 11.28
CA LEU A 60 -11.88 -1.61 12.43
C LEU A 60 -12.20 -2.61 13.55
N LEU A 61 -13.48 -2.86 13.83
CA LEU A 61 -13.90 -3.86 14.80
C LEU A 61 -13.49 -5.28 14.39
N GLN A 62 -13.61 -5.63 13.10
CA GLN A 62 -13.11 -6.90 12.59
C GLN A 62 -11.60 -7.04 12.81
N VAL A 63 -10.82 -6.00 12.47
CA VAL A 63 -9.36 -5.99 12.67
C VAL A 63 -9.00 -6.08 14.16
N ALA A 64 -9.69 -5.37 15.05
CA ALA A 64 -9.46 -5.45 16.50
C ALA A 64 -9.75 -6.83 17.11
N ASN A 65 -10.44 -7.69 16.36
CA ASN A 65 -10.78 -9.06 16.70
C ASN A 65 -10.06 -10.10 15.80
N SER A 66 -9.15 -9.68 14.91
CA SER A 66 -8.38 -10.57 14.04
C SER A 66 -7.38 -11.41 14.86
N PRO A 67 -6.88 -12.55 14.35
CA PRO A 67 -5.91 -13.38 15.05
C PRO A 67 -4.69 -12.59 15.58
N LEU A 68 -4.25 -11.59 14.83
CA LEU A 68 -3.09 -10.75 15.16
C LEU A 68 -3.33 -9.81 16.36
N TYR A 69 -4.55 -9.28 16.51
CA TYR A 69 -4.86 -8.25 17.52
C TYR A 69 -5.88 -8.66 18.57
N ARG A 70 -6.52 -9.82 18.44
CA ARG A 70 -7.59 -10.24 19.36
C ARG A 70 -7.07 -10.40 20.78
N GLY A 71 -7.83 -9.85 21.72
CA GLY A 71 -7.70 -10.15 23.13
C GLY A 71 -8.47 -11.42 23.52
N ARG A 72 -8.53 -11.68 24.84
CA ARG A 72 -9.34 -12.79 25.39
C ARG A 72 -10.85 -12.63 25.16
N VAL A 73 -11.31 -11.38 25.04
CA VAL A 73 -12.73 -11.03 24.88
C VAL A 73 -12.89 -10.23 23.58
N PRO A 74 -13.88 -10.58 22.72
CA PRO A 74 -14.19 -9.80 21.53
C PRO A 74 -14.56 -8.36 21.89
N ILE A 75 -14.17 -7.41 21.04
CA ILE A 75 -14.57 -6.00 21.14
C ILE A 75 -15.79 -5.76 20.25
N ASP A 76 -16.73 -4.97 20.76
CA ASP A 76 -17.97 -4.58 20.09
C ASP A 76 -18.15 -3.05 19.94
N ASN A 77 -17.20 -2.23 20.40
CA ASN A 77 -17.25 -0.77 20.29
C ASN A 77 -15.89 -0.16 19.92
N LEU A 78 -15.95 1.00 19.24
CA LEU A 78 -14.78 1.63 18.64
C LEU A 78 -13.80 2.14 19.69
N GLN A 79 -14.28 2.69 20.81
CA GLN A 79 -13.40 3.19 21.86
C GLN A 79 -12.52 2.07 22.43
N MET A 80 -13.09 0.89 22.66
CA MET A 80 -12.33 -0.30 23.07
C MET A 80 -11.39 -0.78 21.97
N ALA A 81 -11.79 -0.71 20.68
CA ALA A 81 -10.94 -1.07 19.56
C ALA A 81 -9.70 -0.15 19.50
N VAL A 82 -9.90 1.16 19.57
CA VAL A 82 -8.82 2.15 19.59
C VAL A 82 -7.95 2.01 20.83
N ALA A 83 -8.53 1.73 22.00
CA ALA A 83 -7.76 1.50 23.21
C ALA A 83 -6.90 0.23 23.15
N ARG A 84 -7.39 -0.84 22.52
CA ARG A 84 -6.64 -2.11 22.35
C ARG A 84 -5.53 -1.97 21.32
N LEU A 85 -5.87 -1.46 20.15
CA LEU A 85 -4.95 -1.34 19.02
C LEU A 85 -3.92 -0.22 19.27
N GLY A 86 -4.32 0.81 20.00
CA GLY A 86 -3.55 2.03 20.15
C GLY A 86 -3.78 2.97 18.97
N VAL A 87 -3.64 4.26 19.26
CA VAL A 87 -3.91 5.35 18.31
C VAL A 87 -3.07 5.24 17.04
N ARG A 88 -1.77 4.95 17.16
CA ARG A 88 -0.86 4.84 15.99
C ARG A 88 -1.30 3.77 15.01
N LEU A 89 -1.64 2.58 15.52
CA LEU A 89 -2.09 1.46 14.71
C LEU A 89 -3.43 1.72 14.04
N VAL A 90 -4.41 2.25 14.78
CA VAL A 90 -5.72 2.59 14.20
C VAL A 90 -5.58 3.55 13.03
N ARG A 91 -4.70 4.54 13.15
CA ARG A 91 -4.49 5.54 12.08
C ARG A 91 -4.06 4.89 10.77
N SER A 92 -2.96 4.14 10.79
CA SER A 92 -2.45 3.47 9.58
C SER A 92 -3.47 2.46 9.03
N LEU A 93 -4.13 1.70 9.92
CA LEU A 93 -5.18 0.75 9.50
C LEU A 93 -6.34 1.45 8.81
N VAL A 94 -6.88 2.53 9.36
CA VAL A 94 -8.02 3.22 8.76
C VAL A 94 -7.64 3.79 7.40
N ILE A 95 -6.45 4.37 7.27
CA ILE A 95 -5.96 4.82 5.95
C ILE A 95 -5.88 3.63 4.99
N SER A 96 -5.31 2.49 5.41
CA SER A 96 -5.23 1.28 4.60
C SER A 96 -6.60 0.74 4.18
N LEU A 97 -7.59 0.76 5.08
CA LEU A 97 -8.96 0.35 4.79
C LEU A 97 -9.67 1.30 3.82
N ILE A 98 -9.34 2.59 3.88
CA ILE A 98 -9.84 3.57 2.92
C ILE A 98 -9.18 3.37 1.56
N MET A 99 -7.89 3.03 1.51
CA MET A 99 -7.22 2.63 0.27
C MET A 99 -7.93 1.43 -0.37
N GLN A 100 -8.31 0.42 0.42
CA GLN A 100 -9.11 -0.71 -0.08
C GLN A 100 -10.39 -0.25 -0.79
N GLN A 101 -11.11 0.72 -0.23
CA GLN A 101 -12.33 1.25 -0.83
C GLN A 101 -12.04 1.98 -2.15
N ILE A 102 -10.92 2.71 -2.26
CA ILE A 102 -10.51 3.39 -3.49
C ILE A 102 -10.19 2.37 -4.59
N PHE A 103 -9.50 1.28 -4.26
CA PHE A 103 -9.19 0.20 -5.21
C PHE A 103 -10.42 -0.61 -5.65
N GLN A 104 -11.46 -0.71 -4.82
CA GLN A 104 -12.68 -1.49 -5.13
C GLN A 104 -13.77 -0.70 -5.87
N ALA A 105 -13.62 0.61 -6.03
CA ALA A 105 -14.65 1.46 -6.66
C ALA A 105 -14.68 1.37 -8.21
N THR A 106 -13.75 0.63 -8.81
CA THR A 106 -13.60 0.46 -10.27
C THR A 106 -14.37 -0.80 -10.70
N ASN A 107 -15.34 -0.68 -11.61
CA ASN A 107 -16.24 -1.77 -12.03
C ASN A 107 -16.16 -1.93 -13.55
N ASP A 108 -14.98 -2.35 -14.02
CA ASP A 108 -14.53 -2.04 -15.37
C ASP A 108 -13.93 -3.24 -16.13
N LEU A 109 -13.65 -3.05 -17.43
CA LEU A 109 -13.10 -4.08 -18.33
C LEU A 109 -11.77 -4.68 -17.85
N LEU A 110 -11.03 -3.95 -17.00
CA LEU A 110 -9.77 -4.37 -16.40
C LEU A 110 -9.92 -4.77 -14.91
N ASP A 111 -11.12 -5.11 -14.44
CA ASP A 111 -11.41 -5.50 -13.05
C ASP A 111 -10.45 -6.59 -12.53
N ALA A 112 -10.15 -7.60 -13.34
CA ALA A 112 -9.18 -8.63 -12.99
C ALA A 112 -7.77 -8.07 -12.73
N LYS A 113 -7.36 -7.03 -13.47
CA LYS A 113 -6.06 -6.36 -13.29
C LYS A 113 -6.07 -5.45 -12.07
N PHE A 114 -7.16 -4.73 -11.80
CA PHE A 114 -7.32 -4.00 -10.54
C PHE A 114 -7.22 -4.93 -9.34
N HIS A 115 -7.93 -6.06 -9.38
CA HIS A 115 -7.89 -7.06 -8.32
C HIS A 115 -6.48 -7.63 -8.14
N GLN A 116 -5.78 -7.96 -9.24
CA GLN A 116 -4.39 -8.40 -9.19
C GLN A 116 -3.49 -7.39 -8.47
N ILE A 117 -3.54 -6.10 -8.85
CA ILE A 117 -2.70 -5.07 -8.22
C ILE A 117 -3.05 -4.89 -6.75
N TRP A 118 -4.33 -4.99 -6.39
CA TRP A 118 -4.77 -4.94 -4.99
C TRP A 118 -4.18 -6.11 -4.17
N GLU A 119 -4.31 -7.34 -4.65
CA GLU A 119 -3.78 -8.53 -3.97
C GLU A 119 -2.26 -8.48 -3.84
N GLU A 120 -1.55 -8.05 -4.89
CA GLU A 120 -0.10 -7.80 -4.84
C GLU A 120 0.26 -6.73 -3.80
N SER A 121 -0.51 -5.64 -3.73
CA SER A 121 -0.28 -4.56 -2.75
C SER A 121 -0.53 -5.03 -1.31
N VAL A 122 -1.52 -5.89 -1.08
CA VAL A 122 -1.78 -6.51 0.23
C VAL A 122 -0.64 -7.43 0.65
N GLN A 123 -0.14 -8.26 -0.26
CA GLN A 123 1.01 -9.13 0.03
C GLN A 123 2.27 -8.31 0.34
N ILE A 124 2.56 -7.29 -0.48
CA ILE A 124 3.71 -6.40 -0.27
C ILE A 124 3.57 -5.64 1.05
N ALA A 125 2.36 -5.19 1.42
CA ALA A 125 2.08 -4.58 2.72
C ALA A 125 2.39 -5.53 3.89
N ALA A 126 1.96 -6.79 3.79
CA ALA A 126 2.22 -7.80 4.81
C ALA A 126 3.72 -8.08 4.98
N ILE A 127 4.43 -8.30 3.88
CA ILE A 127 5.89 -8.52 3.90
C ILE A 127 6.61 -7.28 4.42
N SER A 128 6.22 -6.08 4.00
CA SER A 128 6.82 -4.82 4.46
C SER A 128 6.71 -4.64 5.97
N ARG A 129 5.55 -4.99 6.55
CA ARG A 129 5.36 -5.00 8.00
C ARG A 129 6.32 -5.96 8.69
N VAL A 130 6.47 -7.19 8.18
CA VAL A 130 7.39 -8.17 8.79
C VAL A 130 8.84 -7.72 8.67
N LEU A 131 9.26 -7.20 7.51
CA LEU A 131 10.61 -6.69 7.30
C LEU A 131 10.97 -5.56 8.28
N SER A 132 9.99 -4.71 8.62
CA SER A 132 10.21 -3.63 9.59
C SER A 132 10.43 -4.11 11.04
N TYR A 133 10.20 -5.39 11.36
CA TYR A 133 10.40 -5.89 12.73
C TYR A 133 11.84 -5.82 13.22
N ASN A 134 12.81 -5.82 12.30
CA ASN A 134 14.22 -5.70 12.62
C ASN A 134 14.76 -4.26 12.49
N LEU A 135 13.87 -3.29 12.22
CA LEU A 135 14.22 -1.88 12.01
C LEU A 135 13.51 -0.99 13.03
N ASP A 136 14.14 -0.82 14.19
CA ASP A 136 13.55 -0.11 15.34
C ASP A 136 13.23 1.37 15.08
N HIS A 137 13.84 1.99 14.06
CA HIS A 137 13.60 3.38 13.68
C HIS A 137 12.38 3.58 12.78
N LEU A 138 11.78 2.51 12.24
CA LEU A 138 10.60 2.58 11.38
C LEU A 138 9.36 2.04 12.10
N ASP A 139 8.26 2.78 11.98
CA ASP A 139 6.95 2.32 12.44
C ASP A 139 6.42 1.22 11.51
N LYS A 140 6.02 0.09 12.10
CA LYS A 140 5.65 -1.15 11.38
C LYS A 140 4.35 -1.01 10.62
N GLU A 141 3.44 -0.22 11.19
CA GLU A 141 2.15 0.09 10.60
C GLU A 141 2.30 1.06 9.44
N GLN A 142 3.24 2.00 9.51
CA GLN A 142 3.63 2.83 8.38
C GLN A 142 4.34 2.02 7.28
N ALA A 143 5.17 1.03 7.63
CA ALA A 143 5.76 0.11 6.64
C ALA A 143 4.70 -0.71 5.90
N MET A 144 3.68 -1.19 6.62
CA MET A 144 2.52 -1.85 6.03
C MET A 144 1.76 -0.91 5.08
N LEU A 145 1.50 0.33 5.53
CA LEU A 145 0.83 1.34 4.71
C LEU A 145 1.64 1.67 3.45
N ALA A 146 2.97 1.82 3.56
CA ALA A 146 3.88 2.04 2.45
C ALA A 146 3.74 0.95 1.38
N GLY A 147 3.77 -0.32 1.81
CA GLY A 147 3.56 -1.46 0.92
C GLY A 147 2.18 -1.50 0.29
N LEU A 148 1.14 -0.97 0.95
CA LEU A 148 -0.20 -0.93 0.38
C LEU A 148 -0.38 0.17 -0.67
N ILE A 149 0.24 1.34 -0.47
CA ILE A 149 0.08 2.50 -1.36
C ILE A 149 1.13 2.58 -2.46
N HIS A 150 2.11 1.67 -2.47
CA HIS A 150 3.27 1.75 -3.36
C HIS A 150 2.91 1.89 -4.83
N ASN A 151 1.84 1.22 -5.28
CA ASN A 151 1.40 1.22 -6.67
C ASN A 151 0.07 1.97 -6.88
N ILE A 152 -0.26 2.93 -6.00
CA ILE A 152 -1.51 3.72 -6.11
C ILE A 152 -1.64 4.43 -7.47
N GLY A 153 -0.50 4.77 -8.10
CA GLY A 153 -0.47 5.37 -9.43
C GLY A 153 -0.96 4.47 -10.55
N ALA A 154 -1.06 3.15 -10.34
CA ALA A 154 -1.60 2.24 -11.34
C ALA A 154 -3.10 2.44 -11.57
N LEU A 155 -3.84 2.94 -10.57
CA LEU A 155 -5.29 3.15 -10.69
C LEU A 155 -5.69 4.10 -11.83
N PRO A 156 -5.19 5.35 -11.88
CA PRO A 156 -5.48 6.25 -13.00
C PRO A 156 -4.89 5.75 -14.32
N VAL A 157 -3.76 5.02 -14.30
CA VAL A 157 -3.18 4.42 -15.51
C VAL A 157 -4.14 3.38 -16.10
N LEU A 158 -4.68 2.49 -15.28
CA LEU A 158 -5.67 1.49 -15.67
C LEU A 158 -6.96 2.15 -16.20
N ALA A 159 -7.49 3.13 -15.49
CA ALA A 159 -8.69 3.86 -15.91
C ALA A 159 -8.51 4.55 -17.28
N MET A 160 -7.31 5.04 -17.57
CA MET A 160 -7.00 5.58 -18.89
C MET A 160 -6.80 4.48 -19.94
N ALA A 161 -6.15 3.37 -19.57
CA ALA A 161 -5.88 2.24 -20.46
C ALA A 161 -7.16 1.57 -20.98
N GLU A 162 -8.24 1.58 -20.21
CA GLU A 162 -9.56 1.09 -20.63
C GLU A 162 -10.13 1.78 -21.86
N THR A 163 -9.69 3.01 -22.12
CA THR A 163 -10.10 3.76 -23.32
C THR A 163 -9.30 3.37 -24.57
N ARG A 164 -8.32 2.46 -24.45
CA ARG A 164 -7.41 2.04 -25.52
C ARG A 164 -7.47 0.54 -25.75
N ASP A 165 -8.18 0.12 -26.79
CA ASP A 165 -8.35 -1.30 -27.15
C ASP A 165 -7.02 -2.08 -27.24
N GLU A 166 -5.96 -1.44 -27.72
CA GLU A 166 -4.61 -2.03 -27.81
C GLU A 166 -3.99 -2.41 -26.46
N LEU A 167 -4.29 -1.67 -25.39
CA LEU A 167 -3.85 -2.00 -24.02
C LEU A 167 -4.73 -3.06 -23.37
N VAL A 168 -6.03 -3.04 -23.66
CA VAL A 168 -6.98 -4.03 -23.14
C VAL A 168 -6.69 -5.43 -23.69
N GLN A 169 -6.19 -5.52 -24.93
CA GLN A 169 -5.92 -6.79 -25.61
C GLN A 169 -4.49 -7.32 -25.40
N ASP A 170 -3.56 -6.51 -24.88
CA ASP A 170 -2.17 -6.88 -24.67
C ASP A 170 -1.74 -6.64 -23.22
N ALA A 171 -1.88 -7.69 -22.40
CA ALA A 171 -1.56 -7.64 -20.97
C ALA A 171 -0.08 -7.29 -20.70
N ALA A 172 0.85 -7.73 -21.55
CA ALA A 172 2.27 -7.45 -21.36
C ALA A 172 2.61 -5.99 -21.67
N GLU A 173 1.97 -5.42 -22.70
CA GLU A 173 2.05 -3.99 -22.99
C GLU A 173 1.46 -3.15 -21.85
N LEU A 174 0.30 -3.57 -21.33
CA LEU A 174 -0.36 -2.91 -20.20
C LEU A 174 0.54 -2.90 -18.95
N ASP A 175 1.12 -4.04 -18.59
CA ASP A 175 2.03 -4.17 -17.44
C ASP A 175 3.24 -3.24 -17.60
N ARG A 176 3.84 -3.21 -18.80
CA ARG A 176 4.95 -2.28 -19.08
C ARG A 176 4.54 -0.83 -18.89
N VAL A 177 3.37 -0.44 -19.39
CA VAL A 177 2.88 0.94 -19.27
C VAL A 177 2.62 1.31 -17.80
N ILE A 178 2.06 0.39 -17.02
CA ILE A 178 1.87 0.58 -15.58
C ILE A 178 3.21 0.77 -14.89
N ASP A 179 4.18 -0.11 -15.10
CA ASP A 179 5.50 -0.04 -14.46
C ASP A 179 6.24 1.28 -14.76
N ILE A 180 6.04 1.85 -15.94
CA ILE A 180 6.72 3.09 -16.34
C ILE A 180 6.01 4.33 -15.78
N LEU A 181 4.68 4.32 -15.73
CA LEU A 181 3.90 5.52 -15.38
C LEU A 181 3.44 5.58 -13.92
N SER A 182 3.12 4.45 -13.32
CA SER A 182 2.60 4.40 -11.95
C SER A 182 3.55 5.02 -10.92
N PRO A 183 4.89 4.94 -11.03
CA PRO A 183 5.78 5.52 -10.02
C PRO A 183 5.61 7.04 -9.87
N GLN A 184 5.69 7.77 -10.99
CA GLN A 184 5.59 9.22 -11.01
C GLN A 184 4.18 9.70 -10.60
N ILE A 185 3.15 8.99 -11.07
CA ILE A 185 1.76 9.35 -10.78
C ILE A 185 1.42 9.05 -9.33
N GLY A 186 1.88 7.91 -8.81
CA GLY A 186 1.69 7.53 -7.41
C GLY A 186 2.31 8.55 -6.47
N GLN A 187 3.54 9.00 -6.75
CA GLN A 187 4.18 10.07 -5.99
C GLN A 187 3.32 11.35 -5.99
N ARG A 188 2.86 11.79 -7.17
CA ARG A 188 2.01 12.99 -7.31
C ARG A 188 0.67 12.87 -6.56
N ILE A 189 0.07 11.68 -6.52
CA ILE A 189 -1.14 11.42 -5.75
C ILE A 189 -0.87 11.59 -4.25
N LEU A 190 0.22 11.00 -3.74
CA LEU A 190 0.55 11.09 -2.33
C LEU A 190 0.95 12.52 -1.90
N GLU A 191 1.63 13.27 -2.76
CA GLU A 191 1.90 14.71 -2.58
C GLU A 191 0.59 15.52 -2.50
N MET A 192 -0.33 15.29 -3.44
CA MET A 192 -1.63 15.96 -3.45
C MET A 192 -2.46 15.62 -2.20
N TRP A 193 -2.30 14.41 -1.68
CA TRP A 193 -2.93 13.96 -0.45
C TRP A 193 -2.13 14.30 0.81
N ASP A 194 -1.10 15.14 0.73
CA ASP A 194 -0.31 15.64 1.87
C ASP A 194 0.16 14.50 2.79
N PHE A 195 0.64 13.41 2.19
CA PHE A 195 1.26 12.32 2.96
C PHE A 195 2.66 12.74 3.44
N PRO A 196 3.21 12.12 4.49
CA PRO A 196 4.59 12.36 4.91
C PRO A 196 5.59 12.07 3.79
N GLU A 197 6.68 12.85 3.73
CA GLU A 197 7.75 12.69 2.72
C GLU A 197 8.30 11.26 2.67
N SER A 198 8.41 10.60 3.83
CA SER A 198 8.85 9.21 3.95
C SER A 198 7.95 8.18 3.25
N LEU A 199 6.68 8.52 3.00
CA LEU A 199 5.73 7.70 2.24
C LEU A 199 5.59 8.18 0.79
N ILE A 200 5.73 9.48 0.54
CA ILE A 200 5.67 10.07 -0.82
C ILE A 200 6.75 9.47 -1.73
N THR A 201 7.94 9.18 -1.19
CA THR A 201 9.04 8.63 -2.00
C THR A 201 8.84 7.17 -2.41
N VAL A 202 7.92 6.44 -1.77
CA VAL A 202 7.74 5.00 -1.97
C VAL A 202 7.31 4.66 -3.39
N PRO A 203 6.23 5.25 -3.96
CA PRO A 203 5.85 4.98 -5.35
C PRO A 203 6.95 5.30 -6.35
N ALA A 204 7.78 6.31 -6.10
CA ALA A 204 8.84 6.68 -7.04
C ALA A 204 9.98 5.64 -7.10
N ASN A 205 10.18 4.87 -6.03
CA ASN A 205 11.39 4.07 -5.85
C ASN A 205 11.15 2.55 -5.76
N PHE A 206 9.92 2.07 -5.58
CA PHE A 206 9.68 0.62 -5.43
C PHE A 206 10.11 -0.22 -6.66
N LEU A 207 10.24 0.39 -7.85
CA LEU A 207 10.77 -0.23 -9.07
C LEU A 207 12.29 -0.09 -9.26
N ASN A 208 12.92 0.83 -8.54
CA ASN A 208 14.32 1.16 -8.74
C ASN A 208 15.24 0.20 -7.98
N LEU A 209 15.74 -0.84 -8.65
CA LEU A 209 16.67 -1.84 -8.08
C LEU A 209 18.00 -1.23 -7.57
N GLN A 210 18.34 -0.02 -8.01
CA GLN A 210 19.54 0.70 -7.60
C GLN A 210 19.22 1.81 -6.59
N TYR A 211 18.00 1.84 -6.06
CA TYR A 211 17.64 2.78 -5.01
C TYR A 211 18.53 2.57 -3.78
N GLU A 212 18.99 3.68 -3.23
CA GLU A 212 19.77 3.73 -2.02
C GLU A 212 19.34 4.96 -1.22
N SER A 213 18.56 4.74 -0.16
CA SER A 213 18.28 5.76 0.86
C SER A 213 19.53 6.20 1.64
N ASP A 214 19.38 7.21 2.49
CA ASP A 214 20.39 7.52 3.49
C ASP A 214 20.23 6.65 4.76
N GLY A 215 21.34 6.28 5.40
CA GLY A 215 21.33 5.61 6.71
C GLY A 215 20.91 4.13 6.70
N ASP A 216 20.17 3.72 7.73
CA ASP A 216 19.83 2.32 8.05
C ASP A 216 18.61 1.78 7.27
N GLY A 217 18.22 2.45 6.18
CA GLY A 217 17.08 2.09 5.33
C GLY A 217 15.80 2.85 5.66
N ASP A 218 14.96 3.06 4.65
CA ASP A 218 13.66 3.72 4.76
C ASP A 218 12.50 2.82 4.28
N TYR A 219 11.29 3.38 4.20
CA TYR A 219 10.13 2.65 3.71
C TYR A 219 10.23 2.25 2.23
N SER A 220 10.97 2.99 1.41
CA SER A 220 11.21 2.64 0.00
C SER A 220 12.12 1.41 -0.13
N ASP A 221 13.15 1.29 0.71
CA ASP A 221 13.99 0.08 0.77
C ASP A 221 13.16 -1.14 1.19
N ILE A 222 12.34 -0.99 2.24
CA ILE A 222 11.44 -2.07 2.70
C ILE A 222 10.52 -2.52 1.57
N VAL A 223 9.83 -1.60 0.91
CA VAL A 223 8.84 -1.93 -0.12
C VAL A 223 9.50 -2.54 -1.34
N LEU A 224 10.68 -2.04 -1.73
CA LEU A 224 11.47 -2.62 -2.82
C LEU A 224 11.81 -4.09 -2.53
N VAL A 225 12.32 -4.39 -1.34
CA VAL A 225 12.65 -5.77 -0.95
C VAL A 225 11.40 -6.63 -0.77
N ALA A 226 10.33 -6.08 -0.18
CA ALA A 226 9.05 -6.77 -0.04
C ALA A 226 8.49 -7.21 -1.40
N ARG A 227 8.57 -6.35 -2.42
CA ARG A 227 8.16 -6.69 -3.79
C ARG A 227 9.04 -7.79 -4.41
N LEU A 228 10.35 -7.74 -4.19
CA LEU A 228 11.24 -8.82 -4.67
C LEU A 228 10.92 -10.17 -4.01
N GLN A 229 10.64 -10.16 -2.71
CA GLN A 229 10.22 -11.35 -1.96
C GLN A 229 8.85 -11.87 -2.42
N ALA A 230 7.89 -10.97 -2.67
CA ALA A 230 6.61 -11.31 -3.27
C ALA A 230 6.76 -12.01 -4.63
N ASN A 231 7.67 -11.54 -5.48
CA ASN A 231 7.95 -12.19 -6.77
C ASN A 231 8.59 -13.58 -6.61
N LEU A 232 9.53 -13.73 -5.68
CA LEU A 232 10.15 -15.02 -5.38
C LEU A 232 9.11 -16.06 -4.92
N ASN A 233 8.09 -15.64 -4.17
CA ASN A 233 7.02 -16.52 -3.71
C ASN A 233 6.11 -17.02 -4.85
N HIS A 234 5.93 -16.22 -5.89
CA HIS A 234 5.07 -16.56 -7.02
C HIS A 234 5.80 -17.27 -8.17
N ASN A 235 7.11 -17.04 -8.31
CA ASN A 235 7.91 -17.58 -9.38
C ASN A 235 9.19 -18.23 -8.83
N THR A 236 9.21 -19.57 -8.80
CA THR A 236 10.36 -20.35 -8.32
C THR A 236 11.61 -20.21 -9.19
N ASP A 237 11.46 -19.76 -10.43
CA ASP A 237 12.57 -19.51 -11.35
C ASP A 237 13.07 -18.05 -11.25
N PHE A 238 12.51 -17.24 -10.34
CA PHE A 238 12.94 -15.86 -10.12
C PHE A 238 14.30 -15.83 -9.42
N GLU A 239 15.30 -15.29 -10.11
CA GLU A 239 16.62 -15.03 -9.53
C GLU A 239 16.59 -13.71 -8.74
N MET A 240 16.82 -13.80 -7.43
CA MET A 240 16.88 -12.62 -6.57
C MET A 240 18.05 -11.71 -6.98
N PRO A 241 17.81 -10.44 -7.34
CA PRO A 241 18.89 -9.51 -7.65
C PRO A 241 19.62 -9.05 -6.38
N ASP A 242 20.94 -8.88 -6.46
CA ASP A 242 21.71 -8.20 -5.41
C ASP A 242 21.43 -6.69 -5.47
N VAL A 243 20.59 -6.21 -4.56
CA VAL A 243 20.20 -4.79 -4.47
C VAL A 243 20.69 -4.15 -3.16
N PRO A 244 21.05 -2.84 -3.16
CA PRO A 244 21.52 -2.15 -1.97
C PRO A 244 20.55 -2.23 -0.78
N ALA A 245 19.25 -2.16 -1.07
CA ALA A 245 18.20 -2.24 -0.05
C ALA A 245 18.27 -3.54 0.79
N MET A 246 18.56 -4.70 0.18
CA MET A 246 18.64 -5.96 0.93
C MET A 246 19.75 -5.93 1.99
N LYS A 247 20.91 -5.37 1.64
CA LYS A 247 22.05 -5.21 2.56
C LYS A 247 21.69 -4.32 3.75
N LYS A 248 20.92 -3.24 3.52
CA LYS A 248 20.45 -2.35 4.59
C LYS A 248 19.45 -3.01 5.51
N LEU A 249 18.55 -3.83 4.96
CA LEU A 249 17.59 -4.61 5.74
C LEU A 249 18.25 -5.82 6.46
N GLY A 250 19.56 -6.01 6.30
CA GLY A 250 20.27 -7.16 6.86
C GLY A 250 19.85 -8.50 6.26
N MET A 251 19.40 -8.49 5.00
CA MET A 251 18.95 -9.66 4.27
C MET A 251 19.99 -10.10 3.23
N GLU A 252 20.26 -11.40 3.20
CA GLU A 252 21.03 -12.03 2.13
C GLU A 252 20.10 -12.40 0.96
N PRO A 253 20.56 -12.36 -0.31
CA PRO A 253 19.76 -12.67 -1.50
C PRO A 253 19.09 -14.05 -1.48
N GLU A 254 19.68 -15.04 -0.82
CA GLU A 254 19.17 -16.40 -0.75
C GLU A 254 18.07 -16.60 0.31
N VAL A 255 17.82 -15.59 1.15
CA VAL A 255 16.80 -15.68 2.20
C VAL A 255 15.43 -15.46 1.59
N ASN A 256 14.60 -16.50 1.61
CA ASN A 256 13.18 -16.38 1.41
C ASN A 256 12.46 -16.13 2.74
N ILE A 257 11.81 -14.98 2.86
CA ILE A 257 11.19 -14.54 4.12
C ILE A 257 10.08 -15.50 4.59
N ILE A 258 9.36 -16.15 3.68
CA ILE A 258 8.29 -17.10 4.05
C ILE A 258 8.82 -18.42 4.62
N GLU A 259 10.10 -18.74 4.41
CA GLU A 259 10.74 -19.93 4.98
C GLU A 259 11.19 -19.72 6.43
N ILE A 260 11.18 -18.47 6.91
CA ILE A 260 11.49 -18.14 8.29
C ILE A 260 10.34 -18.61 9.19
N GLU A 261 10.67 -19.33 10.26
CA GLU A 261 9.70 -19.89 11.19
C GLU A 261 8.76 -18.81 11.76
N GLY A 262 7.45 -19.03 11.64
CA GLY A 262 6.40 -18.12 12.11
C GLY A 262 6.07 -16.96 11.15
N VAL A 263 6.95 -16.63 10.20
CA VAL A 263 6.75 -15.46 9.33
C VAL A 263 5.63 -15.67 8.30
N ALA A 264 5.52 -16.86 7.72
CA ALA A 264 4.42 -17.18 6.81
C ALA A 264 3.05 -17.05 7.51
N GLU A 265 2.96 -17.44 8.79
CA GLU A 265 1.74 -17.29 9.58
C GLU A 265 1.44 -15.81 9.87
N ASP A 266 2.46 -15.02 10.19
CA ASP A 266 2.32 -13.56 10.38
C ASP A 266 1.84 -12.86 9.11
N ILE A 267 2.43 -13.16 7.95
CA ILE A 267 2.00 -12.63 6.65
C ILE A 267 0.54 -12.99 6.40
N GLN A 268 0.17 -14.26 6.52
CA GLN A 268 -1.20 -14.71 6.31
C GLN A 268 -2.18 -14.02 7.26
N ASN A 269 -1.82 -13.83 8.53
CA ASN A 269 -2.66 -13.13 9.50
C ASN A 269 -2.90 -11.66 9.13
N ILE A 270 -1.91 -11.01 8.49
CA ILE A 270 -2.04 -9.63 7.99
C ILE A 270 -2.90 -9.58 6.74
N GLU A 271 -2.67 -10.46 5.77
CA GLU A 271 -3.45 -10.53 4.52
C GLU A 271 -4.95 -10.72 4.83
N VAL A 272 -5.29 -11.62 5.75
CA VAL A 272 -6.69 -11.85 6.20
C VAL A 272 -7.36 -10.58 6.75
N MET A 273 -6.61 -9.59 7.24
CA MET A 273 -7.18 -8.30 7.67
C MET A 273 -7.69 -7.45 6.51
N PHE A 274 -7.21 -7.72 5.28
CA PHE A 274 -7.57 -6.99 4.06
C PHE A 274 -8.54 -7.77 3.16
N HIS A 275 -8.68 -9.08 3.34
CA HIS A 275 -9.73 -9.87 2.70
C HIS A 275 -11.01 -9.95 3.57
N ASN A 276 -12.15 -10.25 2.95
CA ASN A 276 -13.46 -10.35 3.63
C ASN A 276 -13.78 -11.80 4.02
#